data_AF-A0A7S2TCA2-F1
#
_entry.id   AF-A0A7S2TCA2-F1
#
_cell.length_a   1.000
_cell.length_b   1.000
_cell.length_c   1.000
_cell.angle_alpha   90.00
_cell.angle_beta   90.00
_cell.angle_gamma   90.00
#
_symmetry.space_group_name_H-M   'P 1'
#
loop_
_entity.id
_entity.type
_entity.pdbx_description
1 polymer ?
#
loop_
_entity_poly.entity_id
_entity_poly.type
_entity_poly.pdbx_seq_one_letter_code
_entity_poly.pdbx_strand_id
1 'polypeptide(L)'
;MPGGHVSYQGSSLKTNPKDLVAPCSERQGASGTAPVRLWVKGTFQGYKRGIKNTHCHTALIKLQDVNEKKDAEFYLGKRLAYIYKAKNPNKEGSRYRVIWG
;
A
#
# COMPACT_ATOMS: atom_id res chain seq x y z
N MET A 1 61.42 8.45 37.23
CA MET A 1 60.98 9.55 36.33
C MET A 1 59.48 9.70 36.46
N PRO A 2 58.95 10.82 36.99
CA PRO A 2 57.52 11.09 36.99
C PRO A 2 57.14 11.77 35.67
N GLY A 3 56.65 10.98 34.71
CA GLY A 3 56.06 11.49 33.47
C GLY A 3 54.56 11.28 33.53
N GLY A 4 53.83 12.26 34.06
CA GLY A 4 52.37 12.27 33.99
C GLY A 4 51.89 12.51 32.57
N HIS A 5 50.87 11.77 32.15
CA HIS A 5 49.98 12.18 31.08
C HIS A 5 48.54 11.99 31.57
N VAL A 6 47.85 13.10 31.80
CA VAL A 6 46.40 13.17 32.00
C VAL A 6 45.83 13.84 30.76
N SER A 7 44.92 13.17 30.06
CA SER A 7 43.86 13.87 29.35
C SER A 7 42.63 12.99 29.17
N TYR A 8 41.50 13.59 29.57
CA TYR A 8 40.11 13.23 29.31
C TYR A 8 39.89 12.85 27.84
N GLN A 9 38.89 12.04 27.47
CA GLN A 9 37.47 12.39 27.48
C GLN A 9 36.64 11.10 27.39
N GLY A 10 35.52 11.06 28.12
CA GLY A 10 34.56 9.98 28.07
C GLY A 10 33.83 9.84 26.73
N SER A 11 33.12 8.71 26.66
CA SER A 11 31.95 8.45 25.81
C SER A 11 32.07 8.77 24.33
N SER A 12 32.56 7.80 23.56
CA SER A 12 32.04 7.62 22.20
C SER A 12 31.30 6.29 22.16
N LEU A 13 30.03 6.32 22.59
CA LEU A 13 29.04 5.36 22.10
C LEU A 13 29.17 5.40 20.58
N LYS A 14 29.76 4.36 19.98
CA LYS A 14 29.67 4.15 18.54
C LYS A 14 28.20 3.83 18.28
N THR A 15 27.40 4.86 17.98
CA THR A 15 26.07 4.67 17.43
C THR A 15 26.25 3.84 16.17
N ASN A 16 25.69 2.63 16.17
CA ASN A 16 25.79 1.76 15.02
C ASN A 16 25.02 2.45 13.89
N PRO A 17 25.52 2.47 12.64
CA PRO A 17 24.80 3.05 11.50
C PRO A 17 23.51 2.28 11.14
N LYS A 18 23.14 1.28 11.95
CA LYS A 18 21.91 0.47 11.88
C LYS A 18 20.75 1.12 12.64
N ASP A 19 21.06 2.07 13.53
CA ASP A 19 20.09 2.76 14.41
C ASP A 19 19.48 4.01 13.74
N LEU A 20 19.90 4.34 12.51
CA LEU A 20 19.38 5.47 11.70
C LEU A 20 18.45 5.03 10.55
N VAL A 21 18.01 3.78 10.52
CA VAL A 21 16.85 3.42 9.71
C VAL A 21 15.63 3.81 10.52
N ALA A 22 15.06 4.97 10.20
CA ALA A 22 13.76 5.37 10.71
C ALA A 22 12.79 4.18 10.56
N PRO A 23 12.07 3.75 11.62
CA PRO A 23 10.94 2.86 11.41
C PRO A 23 10.00 3.57 10.44
N CYS A 24 9.81 3.01 9.25
CA CYS A 24 8.81 3.47 8.30
C CYS A 24 7.47 3.47 9.04
N SER A 25 7.01 4.67 9.37
CA SER A 25 5.95 5.00 10.31
C SER A 25 4.87 3.91 10.39
N GLU A 26 4.85 3.17 11.51
CA GLU A 26 3.64 2.51 11.96
C GLU A 26 2.65 3.63 12.27
N ARG A 27 1.70 3.86 11.34
CA ARG A 27 0.59 4.76 11.61
C ARG A 27 -0.16 4.18 12.80
N GLN A 28 0.02 4.81 13.95
CA GLN A 28 -0.85 4.71 15.11
C GLN A 28 -2.29 4.80 14.57
N GLY A 29 -3.03 3.71 14.69
CA GLY A 29 -4.44 3.68 14.30
C GLY A 29 -5.14 4.77 15.10
N ALA A 30 -5.58 5.82 14.41
CA ALA A 30 -6.24 6.94 15.04
C ALA A 30 -7.40 6.43 15.89
N SER A 31 -7.38 6.77 17.18
CA SER A 31 -8.52 6.68 18.07
C SER A 31 -9.53 7.76 17.66
N GLY A 32 -10.39 7.43 16.69
CA GLY A 32 -11.39 8.32 16.13
C GLY A 32 -12.34 7.51 15.27
N THR A 33 -13.62 7.87 15.30
CA THR A 33 -14.74 7.34 14.52
C THR A 33 -14.34 6.49 13.32
N ALA A 34 -14.90 5.28 13.21
CA ALA A 34 -14.59 4.30 12.18
C ALA A 34 -14.45 4.97 10.78
N PRO A 35 -13.37 4.67 10.02
CA PRO A 35 -13.13 5.33 8.75
C PRO A 35 -14.30 5.09 7.79
N VAL A 36 -14.91 6.18 7.32
CA VAL A 36 -16.05 6.12 6.39
C VAL A 36 -15.57 5.62 5.04
N ARG A 37 -16.26 4.63 4.48
CA ARG A 37 -15.95 4.04 3.18
C ARG A 37 -16.60 4.86 2.05
N LEU A 38 -15.77 5.45 1.20
CA LEU A 38 -16.20 6.33 0.09
C LEU A 38 -16.29 5.63 -1.29
N TRP A 39 -16.09 4.32 -1.34
CA TRP A 39 -16.01 3.56 -2.59
C TRP A 39 -16.96 2.35 -2.60
N VAL A 40 -17.46 2.02 -3.79
CA VAL A 40 -18.31 0.85 -4.01
C VAL A 40 -17.42 -0.38 -4.19
N LYS A 41 -17.82 -1.47 -3.54
CA LYS A 41 -17.09 -2.73 -3.57
C LYS A 41 -17.24 -3.33 -4.95
N GLY A 42 -16.16 -3.88 -5.48
CA GLY A 42 -16.20 -4.68 -6.68
C GLY A 42 -15.39 -5.95 -6.50
N THR A 43 -15.81 -7.01 -7.19
CA THR A 43 -15.03 -8.24 -7.34
C THR A 43 -14.46 -8.30 -8.76
N PHE A 44 -13.17 -8.62 -8.84
CA PHE A 44 -12.52 -8.88 -10.12
C PHE A 44 -12.91 -10.27 -10.58
N GLN A 45 -13.67 -10.38 -11.67
CA GLN A 45 -14.12 -11.67 -12.19
C GLN A 45 -13.05 -12.33 -13.07
N GLY A 46 -12.33 -11.51 -13.85
CA GLY A 46 -11.35 -11.98 -14.80
C GLY A 46 -11.20 -11.02 -15.97
N TYR A 47 -10.75 -11.54 -17.11
CA TYR A 47 -10.63 -10.78 -18.34
C TYR A 47 -11.73 -11.13 -19.34
N LYS A 48 -11.95 -10.25 -20.31
CA LYS A 48 -12.81 -10.53 -21.46
C LYS A 48 -12.32 -11.82 -22.13
N ARG A 49 -13.21 -12.80 -22.29
CA ARG A 49 -12.86 -14.13 -22.77
C ARG A 49 -13.99 -14.76 -23.57
N GLY A 50 -13.62 -15.59 -24.54
CA GLY A 50 -14.50 -16.59 -25.14
C GLY A 50 -14.28 -17.95 -24.51
N ILE A 51 -14.76 -19.02 -25.16
CA ILE A 51 -14.61 -20.39 -24.66
C ILE A 51 -13.13 -20.78 -24.54
N LYS A 52 -12.31 -20.42 -25.54
CA LYS A 52 -10.89 -20.82 -25.63
C LYS A 52 -9.91 -19.67 -25.42
N ASN A 53 -10.28 -18.44 -25.78
CA ASN A 53 -9.37 -17.30 -25.83
C ASN A 53 -9.67 -16.29 -24.72
N THR A 54 -8.62 -15.74 -24.11
CA THR A 54 -8.71 -14.70 -23.08
C THR A 54 -7.95 -13.46 -23.55
N HIS A 55 -8.57 -12.28 -23.45
CA HIS A 55 -8.00 -11.01 -23.86
C HIS A 55 -7.72 -10.12 -22.64
N CYS A 56 -6.45 -10.05 -22.24
CA CYS A 56 -6.03 -9.40 -20.99
C CYS A 56 -6.14 -7.86 -20.99
N HIS A 57 -6.42 -7.23 -22.12
CA HIS A 57 -6.53 -5.75 -22.21
C HIS A 57 -7.81 -5.21 -21.53
N THR A 58 -8.87 -6.02 -21.43
CA THR A 58 -10.14 -5.61 -20.81
C THR A 58 -10.47 -6.52 -19.64
N ALA A 59 -10.65 -5.93 -18.46
CA ALA A 59 -11.09 -6.63 -17.26
C ALA A 59 -12.63 -6.63 -17.13
N LEU A 60 -13.16 -7.70 -16.54
CA LEU A 60 -14.56 -7.85 -16.14
C LEU A 60 -14.66 -7.70 -14.63
N ILE A 61 -15.48 -6.75 -14.18
CA ILE A 61 -15.62 -6.38 -12.78
C ILE A 61 -17.11 -6.46 -12.40
N LYS A 62 -17.43 -7.16 -11.31
CA LYS A 62 -18.77 -7.14 -10.72
C LYS A 62 -18.80 -6.09 -9.62
N LEU A 63 -19.70 -5.12 -9.71
CA LEU A 63 -19.95 -4.20 -8.60
C LEU A 63 -20.93 -4.85 -7.62
N GLN A 64 -20.75 -4.55 -6.34
CA GLN A 64 -21.67 -5.00 -5.30
C GLN A 64 -23.03 -4.33 -5.50
N ASP A 65 -24.10 -5.10 -5.39
CA ASP A 65 -25.50 -4.65 -5.45
C ASP A 65 -25.91 -4.02 -6.80
N VAL A 66 -25.16 -4.28 -7.88
CA VAL A 66 -25.51 -3.88 -9.25
C VAL A 66 -25.81 -5.15 -10.06
N ASN A 67 -27.09 -5.36 -10.36
CA ASN A 67 -27.56 -6.52 -11.14
C ASN A 67 -28.09 -6.14 -12.52
N GLU A 68 -28.65 -4.94 -12.65
CA GLU A 68 -29.21 -4.46 -13.90
C GLU A 68 -28.23 -3.60 -14.70
N LYS A 69 -28.43 -3.56 -16.03
CA LYS A 69 -27.63 -2.73 -16.93
C LYS A 69 -27.84 -1.24 -16.69
N LYS A 70 -29.07 -0.83 -16.35
CA LYS A 70 -29.43 0.58 -16.10
C LYS A 70 -28.62 1.15 -14.92
N ASP A 71 -28.45 0.36 -13.86
CA ASP A 71 -27.67 0.76 -12.69
C ASP A 71 -26.16 0.81 -12.97
N ALA A 72 -25.68 -0.03 -13.89
CA ALA A 72 -24.28 -0.05 -14.28
C ALA A 72 -23.87 1.19 -15.07
N GLU A 73 -24.79 1.83 -15.80
CA GLU A 73 -24.52 3.04 -16.60
C GLU A 73 -23.98 4.20 -15.75
N PHE A 74 -24.40 4.31 -14.48
CA PHE A 74 -23.89 5.30 -13.54
C PHE A 74 -22.37 5.20 -13.32
N TYR A 75 -21.80 4.00 -13.40
CA TYR A 75 -20.40 3.72 -13.11
C TYR A 75 -19.47 3.86 -14.31
N LEU A 76 -20.01 4.09 -15.50
CA LEU A 76 -19.20 4.32 -16.70
C LEU A 76 -18.36 5.60 -16.53
N GLY A 77 -17.07 5.50 -16.88
CA GLY A 77 -16.11 6.62 -16.77
C GLY A 77 -15.57 6.90 -15.36
N LYS A 78 -16.00 6.15 -14.32
CA LYS A 78 -15.39 6.26 -12.98
C LYS A 78 -14.04 5.53 -12.93
N ARG A 79 -13.11 6.03 -12.10
CA ARG A 79 -11.81 5.40 -11.84
C ARG A 79 -11.94 4.25 -10.85
N LEU A 80 -11.13 3.22 -11.04
CA LEU A 80 -11.03 2.03 -10.20
C LEU A 80 -9.62 1.90 -9.60
N ALA A 81 -9.58 1.35 -8.39
CA ALA A 81 -8.35 1.09 -7.65
C ALA A 81 -8.30 -0.38 -7.25
N TYR A 82 -7.31 -1.12 -7.75
CA TYR A 82 -6.98 -2.44 -7.26
C TYR A 82 -5.82 -2.36 -6.28
N ILE A 83 -6.13 -2.48 -4.99
CA ILE A 83 -5.15 -2.41 -3.90
C ILE A 83 -4.76 -3.83 -3.49
N TYR A 84 -3.46 -4.11 -3.45
CA TYR A 84 -2.93 -5.39 -3.01
C TYR A 84 -1.72 -5.20 -2.08
N LYS A 85 -1.42 -6.24 -1.31
CA LYS A 85 -0.28 -6.27 -0.38
C LYS A 85 0.87 -7.07 -0.99
N ALA A 86 2.05 -6.49 -1.03
CA ALA A 86 3.28 -7.18 -1.39
C ALA A 86 4.11 -7.51 -0.14
N LYS A 87 4.98 -8.53 -0.25
CA LYS A 87 5.92 -8.91 0.83
C LYS A 87 7.00 -7.84 1.03
N ASN A 88 7.57 -7.39 -0.08
CA ASN A 88 8.65 -6.40 -0.08
C ASN A 88 8.06 -4.98 -0.10
N PRO A 89 8.54 -4.06 0.75
CA PRO A 89 8.12 -2.68 0.72
C PRO A 89 8.43 -2.07 -0.66
N ASN A 90 7.56 -1.16 -1.10
CA ASN A 90 7.84 -0.35 -2.28
C ASN A 90 8.99 0.63 -1.99
N LYS A 91 9.46 1.34 -3.02
CA LYS A 91 10.48 2.39 -2.90
C LYS A 91 10.09 3.48 -1.87
N GLU A 92 8.80 3.67 -1.67
CA GLU A 92 8.20 4.62 -0.71
C GLU A 92 8.01 4.03 0.70
N GLY A 93 8.49 2.79 0.97
CA GLY A 93 8.37 2.11 2.27
C GLY A 93 7.03 1.43 2.53
N SER A 94 6.01 1.66 1.70
CA SER A 94 4.69 1.04 1.86
C SER A 94 4.63 -0.40 1.32
N ARG A 95 3.97 -1.31 2.06
CA ARG A 95 3.69 -2.69 1.59
C ARG A 95 2.49 -2.79 0.66
N TYR A 96 1.70 -1.72 0.58
CA TYR A 96 0.50 -1.65 -0.25
C TYR A 96 0.84 -1.05 -1.60
N ARG A 97 0.29 -1.65 -2.65
CA ARG A 97 0.43 -1.18 -4.03
C ARG A 97 -0.96 -1.03 -4.62
N VAL A 98 -1.07 -0.07 -5.54
CA VAL A 98 -2.32 0.21 -6.23
C VAL A 98 -2.09 0.17 -7.73
N ILE A 99 -3.02 -0.46 -8.44
CA ILE A 99 -3.16 -0.33 -9.89
C ILE A 99 -4.41 0.51 -10.11
N TRP A 100 -4.24 1.63 -10.81
CA TRP A 100 -5.32 2.51 -11.21
C TRP A 100 -5.77 2.18 -12.63
N GLY A 101 -7.08 2.20 -12.87
CA GLY A 101 -7.69 2.00 -14.18
C GLY A 101 -9.07 2.61 -14.27
#